data_AF-A0A9W9WWY2-F1
#
_entry.id   AF-A0A9W9WWY2-F1
#
_cell.length_a   1.000
_cell.length_b   1.000
_cell.length_c   1.000
_cell.angle_alpha   90.00
_cell.angle_beta   90.00
_cell.angle_gamma   90.00
#
_symmetry.space_group_name_H-M   'P 1'
#
loop_
_entity.id
_entity.type
_entity.pdbx_description
1 polymer ?
#
loop_
_entity_poly.entity_id
_entity_poly.type
_entity_poly.pdbx_seq_one_letter_code
_entity_poly.pdbx_strand_id
1 'polypeptide(L)'
;MAITKLHFPDIFVKPSPSTWALTTLLHDLGTAEENLTATRMSFDIYGGIKALQVPKVFGGTSDQAEAVAEAIIRHEDMEVDGTITYIGQLIQLATTYDNTSVHPHVRNFESMVHLATREEVVKARPRLLWSEFFARTIRKEENIKPWCHSTHLVNFAEEIESNTLMKKWE
;
A
#
# COMPACT_ATOMS: atom_id res chain seq x y z
N MET A 1 2.06 -7.23 11.41
CA MET A 1 2.07 -5.80 11.81
C MET A 1 3.35 -5.47 12.58
N ALA A 2 4.53 -5.55 11.95
CA ALA A 2 5.81 -5.30 12.63
C ALA A 2 5.97 -3.83 13.03
N ILE A 3 5.68 -2.91 12.10
CA ILE A 3 5.73 -1.45 12.32
C ILE A 3 4.91 -1.06 13.55
N THR A 4 3.65 -1.50 13.63
CA THR A 4 2.80 -1.23 14.80
C THR A 4 3.39 -1.73 16.11
N LYS A 5 3.88 -2.99 16.15
CA LYS A 5 4.46 -3.55 17.37
C LYS A 5 5.67 -2.76 17.87
N LEU A 6 6.50 -2.28 16.95
CA LEU A 6 7.76 -1.61 17.27
C LEU A 6 7.56 -0.14 17.62
N HIS A 7 6.75 0.58 16.85
CA HIS A 7 6.64 2.04 16.92
C HIS A 7 5.36 2.54 17.57
N PHE A 8 4.32 1.71 17.65
CA PHE A 8 3.01 2.09 18.19
C PHE A 8 2.48 1.04 19.18
N PRO A 9 3.27 0.64 20.20
CA PRO A 9 2.92 -0.46 21.10
C PRO A 9 1.59 -0.23 21.84
N ASP A 10 1.29 1.00 22.22
CA ASP A 10 0.04 1.38 22.92
C ASP A 10 -1.21 1.23 22.05
N ILE A 11 -1.04 1.18 20.73
CA ILE A 11 -2.11 1.02 19.76
C ILE A 11 -2.17 -0.42 19.26
N PHE A 12 -1.11 -1.22 19.35
CA PHE A 12 -1.01 -2.55 18.72
C PHE A 12 -2.18 -3.50 19.01
N VAL A 13 -2.75 -3.46 20.21
CA VAL A 13 -3.87 -4.34 20.60
C VAL A 13 -5.24 -3.89 20.06
N LYS A 14 -5.34 -2.69 19.47
CA LYS A 14 -6.60 -2.07 19.06
C LYS A 14 -7.04 -2.43 17.62
N PRO A 15 -6.16 -2.43 16.60
CA PRO A 15 -6.56 -2.78 15.24
C PRO A 15 -7.00 -4.24 15.14
N SER A 16 -8.08 -4.47 14.39
CA SER A 16 -8.50 -5.82 14.02
C SER A 16 -7.48 -6.44 13.07
N PRO A 17 -6.88 -7.61 13.41
CA PRO A 17 -5.95 -8.30 12.52
C PRO A 17 -6.59 -8.71 11.19
N SER A 18 -7.88 -9.05 11.18
CA SER A 18 -8.60 -9.42 9.95
C SER A 18 -8.85 -8.21 9.05
N THR A 19 -9.19 -7.04 9.62
CA THR A 19 -9.30 -5.79 8.85
C THR A 19 -7.96 -5.40 8.24
N TRP A 20 -6.88 -5.51 9.01
CA TRP A 20 -5.52 -5.27 8.49
C TRP A 20 -5.17 -6.25 7.36
N ALA A 21 -5.42 -7.55 7.56
CA ALA A 21 -5.15 -8.56 6.53
C ALA A 21 -5.92 -8.27 5.23
N LEU A 22 -7.22 -7.97 5.32
CA LEU A 22 -8.04 -7.60 4.18
C LEU A 22 -7.51 -6.35 3.47
N THR A 23 -7.14 -5.31 4.24
CA THR A 23 -6.54 -4.09 3.67
C THR A 23 -5.27 -4.43 2.88
N THR A 24 -4.32 -5.16 3.48
CA THR A 24 -3.06 -5.52 2.81
C THR A 24 -3.24 -6.42 1.59
N LEU A 25 -4.21 -7.34 1.62
CA LEU A 25 -4.47 -8.26 0.51
C LEU A 25 -5.19 -7.58 -0.66
N LEU A 26 -5.92 -6.50 -0.41
CA LEU A 26 -6.81 -5.88 -1.39
C LEU A 26 -6.36 -4.49 -1.86
N HIS A 27 -5.34 -3.86 -1.24
CA HIS A 27 -4.96 -2.49 -1.60
C HIS A 27 -4.59 -2.32 -3.07
N ASP A 28 -3.83 -3.26 -3.63
CA ASP A 28 -3.47 -3.28 -5.05
C ASP A 28 -4.51 -3.94 -5.96
N LEU A 29 -5.73 -4.24 -5.48
CA LEU A 29 -6.75 -4.94 -6.30
C LEU A 29 -7.05 -4.20 -7.61
N GLY A 30 -6.94 -2.88 -7.62
CA GLY A 30 -7.13 -2.06 -8.82
C GLY A 30 -6.04 -2.22 -9.88
N THR A 31 -4.87 -2.75 -9.53
CA THR A 31 -3.72 -2.91 -10.44
C THR A 31 -3.83 -4.14 -11.35
N ALA A 32 -4.65 -5.13 -10.98
CA ALA A 32 -4.88 -6.32 -11.79
C ALA A 32 -5.37 -5.93 -13.18
N GLU A 33 -4.87 -6.57 -14.24
CA GLU A 33 -5.13 -6.20 -15.64
C GLU A 33 -6.61 -5.98 -15.94
N GLU A 34 -7.44 -6.91 -15.48
CA GLU A 34 -8.88 -6.92 -15.65
C GLU A 34 -9.58 -5.78 -14.91
N ASN A 35 -9.02 -5.28 -13.80
CA ASN A 35 -9.58 -4.15 -13.06
C ASN A 35 -9.03 -2.82 -13.57
N LEU A 36 -7.73 -2.78 -13.88
CA LEU A 36 -7.02 -1.59 -14.34
C LEU A 36 -7.61 -1.09 -15.66
N THR A 37 -7.96 -2.00 -16.57
CA THR A 37 -8.52 -1.69 -17.90
C THR A 37 -10.05 -1.61 -17.95
N ALA A 38 -10.76 -2.14 -16.94
CA ALA A 38 -12.23 -2.11 -16.89
C ALA A 38 -12.83 -0.76 -16.48
N THR A 39 -12.00 0.19 -16.03
CA THR A 39 -12.45 1.49 -15.52
C THR A 39 -11.62 2.64 -16.08
N ARG A 40 -12.17 3.87 -15.97
CA ARG A 40 -11.44 5.12 -16.19
C ARG A 40 -11.03 5.82 -14.89
N MET A 41 -11.38 5.26 -13.74
CA MET A 41 -10.95 5.74 -12.43
C MET A 41 -9.53 5.26 -12.11
N SER A 42 -8.83 6.00 -11.25
CA SER A 42 -7.54 5.59 -10.65
C SER A 42 -7.65 4.23 -9.95
N PHE A 43 -6.55 3.47 -9.92
CA PHE A 43 -6.54 2.08 -9.45
C PHE A 43 -6.84 1.97 -7.95
N ASP A 44 -6.32 2.88 -7.14
CA ASP A 44 -6.54 3.04 -5.71
C ASP A 44 -8.03 3.30 -5.41
N ILE A 45 -8.66 4.22 -6.14
CA ILE A 45 -10.07 4.57 -5.99
C ILE A 45 -10.95 3.38 -6.41
N TYR A 46 -10.74 2.84 -7.60
CA TYR A 46 -11.55 1.72 -8.09
C TYR A 46 -11.33 0.43 -7.29
N GLY A 47 -10.07 0.18 -6.90
CA GLY A 47 -9.66 -0.92 -6.03
C GLY A 47 -10.35 -0.83 -4.68
N GLY A 48 -10.39 0.35 -4.07
CA GLY A 48 -11.11 0.58 -2.82
C GLY A 48 -12.63 0.38 -2.93
N ILE A 49 -13.25 0.86 -4.01
CA ILE A 49 -14.68 0.61 -4.29
C ILE A 49 -14.96 -0.88 -4.43
N LYS A 50 -14.08 -1.62 -5.12
CA LYS A 50 -14.18 -3.08 -5.26
C LYS A 50 -13.97 -3.78 -3.91
N ALA A 51 -12.99 -3.35 -3.14
CA ALA A 51 -12.66 -3.90 -1.83
C ALA A 51 -13.81 -3.70 -0.82
N LEU A 52 -14.57 -2.60 -0.90
CA LEU A 52 -15.76 -2.37 -0.08
C LEU A 52 -16.78 -3.51 -0.16
N GLN A 53 -16.89 -4.18 -1.31
CA GLN A 53 -17.86 -5.26 -1.50
C GLN A 53 -17.36 -6.59 -0.93
N VAL A 54 -16.04 -6.81 -0.86
CA VAL A 54 -15.47 -8.12 -0.48
C VAL A 54 -15.90 -8.51 0.94
N PRO A 55 -15.67 -7.71 2.01
CA PRO A 55 -16.13 -8.10 3.34
C PRO A 55 -17.65 -8.25 3.41
N LYS A 56 -18.41 -7.40 2.71
CA LYS A 56 -19.89 -7.45 2.71
C LYS A 56 -20.41 -8.79 2.18
N VAL A 57 -19.80 -9.34 1.13
CA VAL A 57 -20.18 -10.63 0.54
C VAL A 57 -19.83 -11.81 1.46
N PHE A 58 -18.75 -11.71 2.23
CA PHE A 58 -18.28 -12.77 3.13
C PHE A 58 -18.73 -12.60 4.60
N GLY A 59 -19.73 -11.75 4.85
CA GLY A 59 -20.34 -11.58 6.18
C GLY A 59 -19.59 -10.67 7.15
N GLY A 60 -18.65 -9.86 6.65
CA GLY A 60 -18.02 -8.77 7.40
C GLY A 60 -18.98 -7.62 7.68
N THR A 61 -18.70 -6.83 8.72
CA THR A 61 -19.53 -5.66 9.07
C THR A 61 -19.34 -4.52 8.08
N SER A 62 -20.31 -3.60 8.00
CA SER A 62 -20.14 -2.35 7.25
C SER A 62 -18.91 -1.58 7.70
N ASP A 63 -18.69 -1.45 9.01
CA ASP A 63 -17.53 -0.75 9.56
C ASP A 63 -16.20 -1.35 9.07
N GLN A 64 -16.08 -2.69 9.01
CA GLN A 64 -14.87 -3.33 8.48
C GLN A 64 -14.71 -3.07 6.98
N ALA A 65 -15.80 -3.19 6.22
CA ALA A 65 -15.80 -2.96 4.79
C ALA A 65 -15.39 -1.51 4.45
N GLU A 66 -15.94 -0.54 5.17
CA GLU A 66 -15.67 0.88 5.01
C GLU A 66 -14.26 1.24 5.48
N ALA A 67 -13.78 0.66 6.59
CA ALA A 67 -12.40 0.86 7.04
C ALA A 67 -11.37 0.33 6.03
N VAL A 68 -11.64 -0.83 5.40
CA VAL A 68 -10.80 -1.38 4.33
C VAL A 68 -10.84 -0.45 3.12
N ALA A 69 -12.03 -0.05 2.66
CA ALA A 69 -12.18 0.79 1.48
C ALA A 69 -11.51 2.17 1.66
N GLU A 70 -11.75 2.85 2.80
CA GLU A 70 -11.14 4.14 3.12
C GLU A 70 -9.60 4.05 3.13
N ALA A 71 -9.05 3.01 3.76
CA ALA A 71 -7.60 2.83 3.80
C ALA A 71 -7.00 2.58 2.42
N ILE A 72 -7.69 1.84 1.55
CA ILE A 72 -7.24 1.56 0.18
C ILE A 72 -7.39 2.79 -0.71
N ILE A 73 -8.49 3.53 -0.63
CA ILE A 73 -8.67 4.73 -1.47
C ILE A 73 -7.54 5.74 -1.21
N ARG A 74 -7.05 5.81 0.03
CA ARG A 74 -6.09 6.82 0.46
C ARG A 74 -4.66 6.30 0.62
N HIS A 75 -4.35 5.09 0.16
CA HIS A 75 -3.04 4.47 0.42
C HIS A 75 -1.87 5.10 -0.35
N GLU A 76 -2.17 5.95 -1.34
CA GLU A 76 -1.20 6.78 -2.08
C GLU A 76 -1.32 8.29 -1.74
N ASP A 77 -2.24 8.67 -0.85
CA ASP A 77 -2.43 10.07 -0.40
C ASP A 77 -1.28 10.49 0.54
N MET A 78 -0.09 10.72 -0.01
CA MET A 78 1.10 11.09 0.76
C MET A 78 1.13 12.58 1.17
N GLU A 79 -0.02 13.26 1.18
CA GLU A 79 -0.16 14.65 1.60
C GLU A 79 0.20 14.87 3.09
N VAL A 80 0.50 16.11 3.44
CA VAL A 80 1.10 16.47 4.74
C VAL A 80 0.13 17.00 5.77
N ASP A 81 -1.08 17.38 5.35
CA ASP A 81 -2.06 18.08 6.19
C ASP A 81 -3.30 17.22 6.47
N GLY A 82 -3.90 17.42 7.65
CA GLY A 82 -5.16 16.78 8.05
C GLY A 82 -4.99 15.52 8.90
N THR A 83 -6.00 14.65 8.87
CA THR A 83 -6.05 13.39 9.64
C THR A 83 -6.44 12.21 8.76
N ILE A 84 -5.94 11.03 9.12
CA ILE A 84 -6.24 9.76 8.47
C ILE A 84 -6.56 8.70 9.53
N THR A 85 -7.25 7.62 9.14
CA THR A 85 -7.46 6.46 10.02
C THR A 85 -6.13 5.78 10.34
N TYR A 86 -6.06 5.09 11.49
CA TYR A 86 -4.84 4.36 11.85
C TYR A 86 -4.45 3.29 10.81
N ILE A 87 -5.43 2.56 10.28
CA ILE A 87 -5.19 1.55 9.24
C ILE A 87 -4.74 2.21 7.93
N GLY A 88 -5.32 3.36 7.57
CA GLY A 88 -4.87 4.18 6.43
C GLY A 88 -3.41 4.61 6.56
N GLN A 89 -3.01 5.17 7.70
CA GLN A 89 -1.62 5.54 7.91
C GLN A 89 -0.69 4.33 7.88
N LEU A 90 -1.12 3.22 8.48
CA LEU A 90 -0.29 2.01 8.53
C LEU A 90 -0.09 1.39 7.14
N ILE A 91 -1.10 1.41 6.27
CA ILE A 91 -0.94 0.92 4.89
C ILE A 91 0.00 1.83 4.10
N GLN A 92 -0.12 3.16 4.22
CA GLN A 92 0.85 4.09 3.60
C GLN A 92 2.29 3.80 4.04
N LEU A 93 2.54 3.67 5.35
CA LEU A 93 3.88 3.36 5.85
C LEU A 93 4.38 2.00 5.31
N ALA A 94 3.50 0.99 5.21
CA ALA A 94 3.89 -0.33 4.72
C ALA A 94 4.19 -0.34 3.22
N THR A 95 3.35 0.30 2.39
CA THR A 95 3.52 0.36 0.94
C THR A 95 4.71 1.23 0.55
N THR A 96 4.84 2.43 1.14
CA THR A 96 6.02 3.28 0.92
C THR A 96 7.31 2.57 1.32
N TYR A 97 7.30 1.82 2.44
CA TYR A 97 8.49 1.08 2.87
C TYR A 97 8.89 -0.01 1.87
N ASP A 98 7.94 -0.70 1.25
CA ASP A 98 8.26 -1.77 0.28
C ASP A 98 8.61 -1.24 -1.12
N ASN A 99 8.02 -0.10 -1.49
CA ASN A 99 8.13 0.50 -2.82
C ASN A 99 9.37 1.38 -2.96
N THR A 100 9.54 2.38 -2.10
CA THR A 100 10.63 3.37 -2.23
C THR A 100 11.62 3.31 -1.07
N SER A 101 11.20 2.79 0.08
CA SER A 101 11.97 2.82 1.34
C SER A 101 12.37 4.22 1.82
N VAL A 102 11.76 5.27 1.26
CA VAL A 102 12.01 6.68 1.57
C VAL A 102 10.69 7.37 1.86
N HIS A 103 10.64 8.16 2.93
CA HIS A 103 9.45 8.91 3.29
C HIS A 103 9.84 10.38 3.57
N PRO A 104 9.13 11.37 2.98
CA PRO A 104 9.53 12.78 3.05
C PRO A 104 9.57 13.35 4.47
N HIS A 105 8.71 12.84 5.36
CA HIS A 105 8.57 13.34 6.75
C HIS A 105 9.09 12.41 7.84
N VAL A 106 9.54 11.19 7.51
CA VAL A 106 9.99 10.22 8.51
C VAL A 106 11.48 10.01 8.35
N ARG A 107 12.26 10.46 9.34
CA ARG A 107 13.71 10.29 9.35
C ARG A 107 14.08 8.81 9.51
N ASN A 108 15.14 8.39 8.82
CA ASN A 108 15.67 7.02 8.86
C ASN A 108 14.59 5.97 8.57
N PHE A 109 13.70 6.26 7.61
CA PHE A 109 12.56 5.42 7.27
C PHE A 109 12.98 4.01 6.85
N GLU A 110 14.13 3.89 6.19
CA GLU A 110 14.75 2.62 5.80
C GLU A 110 15.12 1.72 7.01
N SER A 111 15.23 2.31 8.20
CA SER A 111 15.50 1.64 9.47
C SER A 111 14.25 1.38 10.30
N MET A 112 13.05 1.69 9.77
CA MET A 112 11.78 1.48 10.48
C MET A 112 11.52 0.01 10.81
N VAL A 113 11.99 -0.93 9.98
CA VAL A 113 11.89 -2.36 10.25
C VAL A 113 13.30 -2.96 10.37
N HIS A 114 13.53 -3.66 11.48
CA HIS A 114 14.81 -4.31 11.75
C HIS A 114 15.20 -5.28 10.62
N LEU A 115 16.49 -5.31 10.27
CA LEU A 115 17.02 -6.11 9.15
C LEU A 115 16.58 -7.58 9.21
N ALA A 116 16.69 -8.21 10.38
CA ALA A 116 16.31 -9.62 10.57
C ALA A 116 14.82 -9.87 10.24
N THR A 117 13.92 -8.99 10.68
CA THR A 117 12.48 -9.11 10.38
C THR A 117 12.22 -8.96 8.89
N ARG A 118 12.90 -8.03 8.23
CA ARG A 118 12.79 -7.85 6.78
C ARG A 118 13.31 -9.08 6.02
N GLU A 119 14.45 -9.64 6.42
CA GLU A 119 15.01 -10.87 5.83
C GLU A 119 14.06 -12.07 5.97
N GLU A 120 13.44 -12.22 7.13
CA GLU A 120 12.44 -13.27 7.37
C GLU A 120 11.18 -13.09 6.51
N VAL A 121 10.68 -11.86 6.38
CA VAL A 121 9.51 -11.55 5.54
C VAL A 121 9.81 -11.87 4.08
N VAL A 122 10.92 -11.37 3.55
CA VAL A 122 11.29 -11.59 2.14
C VAL A 122 11.60 -13.06 1.85
N LYS A 123 12.22 -13.77 2.81
CA LYS A 123 12.41 -15.23 2.70
C LYS A 123 11.07 -15.97 2.62
N ALA A 124 10.07 -15.55 3.39
CA ALA A 124 8.75 -16.16 3.38
C ALA A 124 7.89 -15.73 2.18
N ARG A 125 8.10 -14.53 1.66
CA ARG A 125 7.38 -13.89 0.55
C ARG A 125 8.39 -13.16 -0.36
N PRO A 126 8.99 -13.88 -1.33
CA PRO A 126 9.98 -13.30 -2.24
C PRO A 126 9.42 -12.14 -3.05
N ARG A 127 10.26 -11.16 -3.41
CA ARG A 127 9.83 -9.95 -4.14
C ARG A 127 9.53 -10.22 -5.61
N LEU A 128 10.27 -11.12 -6.25
CA LEU A 128 10.04 -11.52 -7.64
C LEU A 128 10.13 -10.34 -8.63
N LEU A 129 11.23 -9.58 -8.58
CA LEU A 129 11.39 -8.34 -9.35
C LEU A 129 10.26 -7.33 -9.10
N TRP A 130 9.82 -7.20 -7.85
CA TRP A 130 8.70 -6.34 -7.45
C TRP A 130 8.87 -4.92 -7.96
N SER A 131 10.06 -4.33 -7.79
CA SER A 131 10.28 -2.92 -8.14
C SER A 131 10.10 -2.68 -9.64
N GLU A 132 10.58 -3.59 -10.50
CA GLU A 132 10.37 -3.51 -11.95
C GLU A 132 8.90 -3.76 -12.32
N PHE A 133 8.26 -4.76 -11.69
CA PHE A 133 6.87 -5.08 -11.94
C PHE A 133 5.95 -3.91 -11.60
N PHE A 134 6.09 -3.35 -10.40
CA PHE A 134 5.20 -2.29 -9.92
C PHE A 134 5.45 -0.97 -10.67
N ALA A 135 6.70 -0.62 -10.97
CA ALA A 135 7.00 0.55 -11.81
C ALA A 135 6.38 0.44 -13.22
N ARG A 136 6.36 -0.75 -13.83
CA ARG A 136 5.65 -0.97 -15.10
C ARG A 136 4.13 -0.82 -14.96
N THR A 137 3.56 -1.27 -13.84
CA THR A 137 2.14 -1.10 -13.52
C THR A 137 1.76 0.37 -13.39
N ILE A 138 2.54 1.17 -12.65
CA ILE A 138 2.31 2.62 -12.52
C ILE A 138 2.37 3.32 -13.89
N ARG A 139 3.44 3.08 -14.66
CA ARG A 139 3.56 3.65 -16.02
C ARG A 139 2.40 3.25 -16.93
N LYS A 140 1.92 2.01 -16.81
CA LYS A 140 0.75 1.54 -17.56
C LYS A 140 -0.50 2.31 -17.15
N GLU A 141 -0.73 2.48 -15.85
CA GLU A 141 -1.87 3.25 -15.36
C GLU A 141 -1.85 4.67 -15.89
N GLU A 142 -0.73 5.38 -15.73
CA GLU A 142 -0.54 6.75 -16.21
C GLU A 142 -0.76 6.86 -17.73
N ASN A 143 -0.32 5.84 -18.49
CA ASN A 143 -0.53 5.80 -19.93
C ASN A 143 -2.02 5.68 -20.32
N ILE A 144 -2.77 4.79 -19.67
CA ILE A 144 -4.17 4.53 -20.03
C ILE A 144 -5.16 5.48 -19.33
N LYS A 145 -4.73 6.12 -18.24
CA LYS A 145 -5.44 7.09 -17.40
C LYS A 145 -4.49 8.25 -17.06
N PRO A 146 -4.19 9.16 -17.99
CA PRO A 146 -3.27 10.29 -17.72
C PRO A 146 -3.78 11.29 -16.67
N TRP A 147 -5.02 11.11 -16.19
CA TRP A 147 -5.63 11.86 -15.08
C TRP A 147 -5.70 11.05 -13.78
N CYS A 148 -5.07 9.87 -13.71
CA CYS A 148 -5.10 9.04 -12.50
C CYS A 148 -4.43 9.73 -11.32
N HIS A 149 -4.83 9.32 -10.12
CA HIS A 149 -4.33 9.86 -8.86
C HIS A 149 -2.84 9.61 -8.69
N SER A 150 -2.32 8.49 -9.18
CA SER A 150 -0.90 8.12 -9.16
C SER A 150 0.02 9.21 -9.73
N THR A 151 -0.47 10.03 -10.69
CA THR A 151 0.28 11.19 -11.23
C THR A 151 0.59 12.29 -10.21
N HIS A 152 -0.07 12.27 -9.04
CA HIS A 152 0.25 13.16 -7.92
C HIS A 152 1.60 12.82 -7.28
N LEU A 153 2.05 11.56 -7.38
CA LEU A 153 3.36 11.11 -6.93
C LEU A 153 4.39 11.34 -8.05
N VAL A 154 5.12 12.45 -7.97
CA VAL A 154 6.07 12.86 -9.01
C VAL A 154 7.24 11.86 -9.13
N ASN A 155 7.50 11.37 -10.36
CA ASN A 155 8.55 10.37 -10.67
C ASN A 155 8.42 9.04 -9.91
N PHE A 156 7.19 8.65 -9.54
CA PHE A 156 6.98 7.52 -8.65
C PHE A 156 7.59 6.20 -9.17
N ALA A 157 7.41 5.91 -10.46
CA ALA A 157 7.96 4.71 -11.09
C ALA A 157 9.50 4.67 -11.02
N GLU A 158 10.16 5.81 -11.24
CA GLU A 158 11.61 5.93 -11.14
C GLU A 158 12.10 5.79 -9.69
N GLU A 159 11.35 6.35 -8.73
CA GLU A 159 11.67 6.21 -7.30
C GLU A 159 11.59 4.75 -6.85
N ILE A 160 10.56 4.01 -7.30
CA ILE A 160 10.41 2.56 -7.03
C ILE A 160 11.62 1.79 -7.57
N GLU A 161 12.01 2.02 -8.83
CA GLU A 161 13.16 1.35 -9.46
C GLU A 161 14.50 1.70 -8.78
N SER A 162 14.57 2.87 -8.14
CA SER A 162 15.75 3.35 -7.43
C SER A 162 15.87 2.82 -5.99
N ASN A 163 14.94 1.97 -5.52
CA ASN A 163 14.90 1.45 -4.15
C ASN A 163 16.13 0.59 -3.80
N THR A 164 17.17 1.24 -3.30
CA THR A 164 18.45 0.59 -2.93
C THR A 164 18.32 -0.35 -1.74
N LEU A 165 17.37 -0.09 -0.82
CA LEU A 165 17.19 -0.89 0.38
C LEU A 165 16.73 -2.31 0.04
N MET A 166 15.86 -2.43 -0.96
CA MET A 166 15.25 -3.71 -1.37
C MET A 166 16.01 -4.43 -2.48
N LYS A 167 16.92 -3.73 -3.18
CA LYS A 167 17.65 -4.21 -4.36
C LYS A 167 18.31 -5.58 -4.22
N LYS A 168 18.76 -5.97 -3.01
CA LYS A 168 19.42 -7.27 -2.79
C LYS A 168 18.47 -8.47 -2.85
N TRP A 169 17.17 -8.25 -2.89
CA TRP A 169 16.14 -9.29 -2.93
C TRP A 169 15.22 -9.25 -4.15
N GLU A 170 15.51 -8.39 -5.13
CA GLU A 170 14.84 -8.40 -6.44
C GLU A 170 15.18 -9.68 -7.21
#